data_AF-A0A2S2PKG2-F1
#
_entry.id   AF-A0A2S2PKG2-F1
#
_cell.length_a   1.000
_cell.length_b   1.000
_cell.length_c   1.000
_cell.angle_alpha   90.00
_cell.angle_beta   90.00
_cell.angle_gamma   90.00
#
_symmetry.space_group_name_H-M   'P 1'
#
loop_
_entity.id
_entity.type
_entity.pdbx_description
1 polymer ?
#
loop_
_entity_poly.entity_id
_entity_poly.type
_entity_poly.pdbx_seq_one_letter_code
_entity_poly.pdbx_strand_id
1 'polypeptide(L)'
;MLLDMNLVPVYEEFKFTGKGIRVAIIDDGLEYTHDDLKDNYDEEISINLNWNKKDPMPRYEDPTNTHGTRCAGEIAMAANNTKCGVGVAYNAKVGGIVLLDGKTDDEMEARALINANSLVDIYSGSWGPKDDGLMVDGPGVMAQMAFEIGATKGRNGRGSIYVFASGNGRILFDNCASDGYVGNIHTVAISSVTMDGRAPEYAERCAAVIATAYSGGLDNGYVRYQ
;
A
#
# COMPACT_ATOMS: atom_id res chain seq x y z
N MET A 1 -24.65 15.60 -4.45
CA MET A 1 -23.93 14.70 -5.38
C MET A 1 -23.03 13.84 -4.51
N LEU A 2 -23.18 12.52 -4.57
CA LEU A 2 -22.23 11.63 -3.90
C LEU A 2 -20.92 11.70 -4.69
N LEU A 3 -19.79 11.80 -4.01
CA LEU A 3 -18.48 11.77 -4.66
C LEU A 3 -17.93 10.33 -4.60
N ASP A 4 -17.37 9.83 -5.70
CA ASP A 4 -16.81 8.48 -5.81
C ASP A 4 -15.60 8.47 -6.76
N MET A 5 -14.96 7.30 -6.91
CA MET A 5 -13.79 7.10 -7.78
C MET A 5 -14.14 6.79 -9.25
N ASN A 6 -15.42 6.85 -9.62
CA ASN A 6 -15.96 6.59 -10.96
C ASN A 6 -15.54 5.23 -11.55
N LEU A 7 -15.64 4.17 -10.74
CA LEU A 7 -15.20 2.82 -11.12
C LEU A 7 -16.22 2.02 -11.94
N VAL A 8 -17.51 2.37 -11.88
CA VAL A 8 -18.57 1.61 -12.58
C VAL A 8 -18.33 1.52 -14.09
N PRO A 9 -18.02 2.61 -14.81
CA PRO A 9 -17.69 2.52 -16.25
C PRO A 9 -16.46 1.66 -16.53
N VAL A 10 -15.46 1.65 -15.63
CA VAL A 10 -14.25 0.81 -15.74
C VAL A 10 -14.61 -0.68 -15.79
N TYR A 11 -15.57 -1.09 -14.96
CA TYR A 11 -16.05 -2.48 -14.91
C TYR A 11 -17.06 -2.81 -16.01
N GLU A 12 -18.05 -1.94 -16.23
CA GLU A 12 -19.19 -2.24 -17.10
C GLU A 12 -18.91 -1.98 -18.57
N GLU A 13 -18.17 -0.92 -18.90
CA GLU A 13 -17.90 -0.55 -20.29
C GLU A 13 -16.55 -1.12 -20.74
N PHE A 14 -15.48 -0.90 -19.98
CA PHE A 14 -14.14 -1.30 -20.35
C PHE A 14 -13.76 -2.73 -19.96
N LYS A 15 -14.56 -3.36 -19.07
CA LYS A 15 -14.35 -4.73 -18.58
C LYS A 15 -13.00 -4.93 -17.89
N PHE A 16 -12.42 -3.87 -17.32
CA PHE A 16 -11.16 -3.95 -16.58
C PHE A 16 -11.43 -4.20 -15.10
N THR A 17 -10.87 -5.28 -14.57
CA THR A 17 -11.13 -5.74 -13.19
C THR A 17 -9.84 -6.06 -12.42
N GLY A 18 -8.69 -5.69 -12.99
CA GLY A 18 -7.36 -6.04 -12.46
C GLY A 18 -6.85 -7.42 -12.88
N LYS A 19 -7.61 -8.19 -13.65
CA LYS A 19 -7.19 -9.53 -14.10
C LYS A 19 -5.81 -9.52 -14.77
N GLY A 20 -4.91 -10.34 -14.24
CA GLY A 20 -3.54 -10.48 -14.74
C GLY A 20 -2.53 -9.50 -14.14
N ILE A 21 -2.97 -8.61 -13.24
CA ILE A 21 -2.11 -7.71 -12.48
C ILE A 21 -1.78 -8.33 -11.12
N ARG A 22 -0.53 -8.15 -10.69
CA ARG A 22 -0.02 -8.61 -9.39
C ARG A 22 0.36 -7.42 -8.51
N VAL A 23 -0.28 -7.30 -7.35
CA VAL A 23 -0.04 -6.23 -6.38
C VAL A 23 0.54 -6.82 -5.10
N ALA A 24 1.66 -6.27 -4.62
CA ALA A 24 2.26 -6.65 -3.35
C ALA A 24 2.01 -5.56 -2.30
N ILE A 25 1.46 -5.97 -1.16
CA ILE A 25 1.27 -5.12 0.02
C ILE A 25 2.50 -5.29 0.91
N ILE A 26 3.29 -4.24 1.10
CA ILE A 26 4.43 -4.28 2.02
C ILE A 26 3.96 -3.69 3.36
N ASP A 27 3.83 -4.52 4.40
CA ASP A 27 3.09 -4.12 5.61
C ASP A 27 3.34 -5.07 6.80
N ASP A 28 2.39 -5.17 7.73
CA ASP A 28 2.39 -5.97 8.96
C ASP A 28 1.90 -7.43 8.78
N GLY A 29 1.40 -7.79 7.60
CA GLY A 29 0.89 -9.13 7.32
C GLY A 29 -0.26 -9.15 6.31
N LEU A 30 -0.55 -10.33 5.78
CA LEU A 30 -1.73 -10.56 4.93
C LEU A 30 -2.39 -11.87 5.35
N GLU A 31 -3.62 -11.77 5.87
CA GLU A 31 -4.45 -12.92 6.19
C GLU A 31 -4.94 -13.59 4.90
N TYR A 32 -4.07 -14.37 4.25
CA TYR A 32 -4.40 -14.95 2.96
C TYR A 32 -5.50 -16.01 3.03
N THR A 33 -5.83 -16.50 4.23
CA THR A 33 -6.95 -17.40 4.46
C THR A 33 -8.30 -16.68 4.59
N HIS A 34 -8.31 -15.35 4.65
CA HIS A 34 -9.53 -14.55 4.71
C HIS A 34 -10.45 -14.89 3.54
N ASP A 35 -11.74 -15.03 3.82
CA ASP A 35 -12.71 -15.54 2.85
C ASP A 35 -12.81 -14.71 1.56
N ASP A 36 -12.51 -13.42 1.64
CA ASP A 36 -12.49 -12.52 0.49
C ASP A 36 -11.12 -12.38 -0.18
N LEU A 37 -10.05 -12.92 0.40
CA LEU A 37 -8.69 -12.78 -0.15
C LEU A 37 -8.13 -14.10 -0.70
N LYS A 38 -8.54 -15.24 -0.15
CA LYS A 38 -7.98 -16.56 -0.48
C LYS A 38 -7.93 -16.91 -1.97
N ASP A 39 -8.92 -16.49 -2.74
CA ASP A 39 -8.98 -16.78 -4.18
C ASP A 39 -8.06 -15.87 -5.00
N ASN A 40 -7.75 -14.68 -4.47
CA ASN A 40 -6.90 -13.68 -5.10
C ASN A 40 -5.48 -13.64 -4.52
N TYR A 41 -5.20 -14.37 -3.44
CA TYR A 41 -3.86 -14.51 -2.90
C TYR A 41 -2.88 -15.12 -3.91
N ASP A 42 -1.64 -14.64 -3.89
CA ASP A 42 -0.53 -15.16 -4.67
C ASP A 42 0.72 -15.31 -3.79
N GLU A 43 1.11 -16.57 -3.56
CA GLU A 43 2.27 -16.92 -2.75
C GLU A 43 3.62 -16.60 -3.41
N GLU A 44 3.67 -16.46 -4.75
CA GLU A 44 4.92 -16.21 -5.47
C GLU A 44 5.46 -14.79 -5.25
N ILE A 45 4.57 -13.87 -4.87
CA ILE A 45 4.87 -12.47 -4.58
C ILE A 45 4.78 -12.15 -3.08
N SER A 46 4.71 -13.18 -2.24
CA SER A 46 4.57 -13.05 -0.79
C SER A 46 5.81 -13.54 -0.04
N ILE A 47 6.16 -12.85 1.03
CA ILE A 47 7.26 -13.20 1.93
C ILE A 47 7.06 -12.53 3.28
N ASN A 48 7.57 -13.14 4.34
CA ASN A 48 7.71 -12.52 5.63
C ASN A 48 9.19 -12.27 5.90
N LEU A 49 9.61 -11.01 5.88
CA LEU A 49 11.01 -10.61 6.04
C LEU A 49 11.43 -10.58 7.51
N ASN A 50 10.52 -10.29 8.45
CA ASN A 50 10.82 -10.32 9.89
C ASN A 50 11.29 -11.72 10.36
N TRP A 51 10.82 -12.80 9.73
CA TRP A 51 11.28 -14.19 10.01
C TRP A 51 11.91 -14.92 8.82
N ASN A 52 12.11 -14.24 7.69
CA ASN A 52 12.64 -14.81 6.45
C ASN A 52 11.95 -16.13 6.02
N LYS A 53 10.61 -16.16 6.06
CA LYS A 53 9.76 -17.30 5.66
C LYS A 53 8.79 -16.89 4.55
N LYS A 54 8.26 -17.83 3.78
CA LYS A 54 7.29 -17.51 2.70
C LYS A 54 5.93 -17.05 3.21
N ASP A 55 5.51 -17.58 4.35
CA ASP A 55 4.18 -17.37 4.91
C ASP A 55 3.99 -15.93 5.45
N PRO A 56 3.10 -15.12 4.85
CA PRO A 56 2.85 -13.75 5.24
C PRO A 56 1.72 -13.59 6.27
N MET A 57 1.21 -14.69 6.87
CA MET A 57 0.14 -14.59 7.86
C MET A 57 0.53 -13.62 8.99
N PRO A 58 -0.36 -12.67 9.35
CA PRO A 58 -0.13 -11.79 10.48
C PRO A 58 -0.06 -12.61 11.77
N ARG A 59 0.81 -12.21 12.69
CA ARG A 59 0.84 -12.79 14.04
C ARG A 59 -0.33 -12.25 14.85
N TYR A 60 -1.26 -13.14 15.18
CA TYR A 60 -2.44 -12.84 15.99
C TYR A 60 -2.10 -12.48 17.45
N GLU A 61 -0.91 -12.85 17.92
CA GLU A 61 -0.44 -12.44 19.25
C GLU A 61 -0.23 -10.93 19.35
N ASP A 62 0.00 -10.25 18.22
CA ASP A 62 0.01 -8.80 18.15
C ASP A 62 -1.25 -8.29 17.44
N PRO A 63 -2.24 -7.77 18.19
CA PRO A 63 -3.52 -7.36 17.63
C PRO A 63 -3.42 -6.12 16.73
N THR A 64 -2.24 -5.48 16.62
CA THR A 64 -2.04 -4.37 15.69
C THR A 64 -1.83 -4.85 14.25
N ASN A 65 -1.42 -6.11 14.03
CA ASN A 65 -1.12 -6.70 12.73
C ASN A 65 -2.40 -6.96 11.91
N THR A 66 -3.05 -5.89 11.51
CA THR A 66 -4.33 -5.89 10.79
C THR A 66 -4.30 -5.02 9.56
N HIS A 67 -3.29 -4.16 9.44
CA HIS A 67 -3.24 -3.08 8.48
C HIS A 67 -3.10 -3.62 7.05
N GLY A 68 -2.11 -4.47 6.79
CA GLY A 68 -1.86 -5.05 5.48
C GLY A 68 -3.01 -5.89 4.93
N THR A 69 -3.75 -6.60 5.80
CA THR A 69 -4.95 -7.36 5.40
C THR A 69 -6.07 -6.43 4.94
N ARG A 70 -6.26 -5.28 5.61
CA ARG A 70 -7.29 -4.31 5.20
C ARG A 70 -6.91 -3.62 3.89
N CYS A 71 -5.64 -3.21 3.74
CA CYS A 71 -5.09 -2.66 2.49
C CYS A 71 -5.24 -3.65 1.32
N ALA A 72 -4.94 -4.93 1.53
CA ALA A 72 -5.16 -5.98 0.54
C ALA A 72 -6.63 -6.09 0.12
N GLY A 73 -7.54 -5.93 1.10
CA GLY A 73 -8.98 -5.94 0.88
C GLY A 73 -9.45 -4.85 -0.07
N GLU A 74 -9.03 -3.61 0.16
CA GLU A 74 -9.37 -2.47 -0.71
C GLU A 74 -8.98 -2.71 -2.18
N ILE A 75 -7.87 -3.40 -2.41
CA ILE A 75 -7.37 -3.67 -3.75
C ILE A 75 -8.08 -4.88 -4.37
N ALA A 76 -8.10 -6.02 -3.69
CA ALA A 76 -8.36 -7.30 -4.32
C ALA A 76 -9.32 -8.22 -3.54
N MET A 77 -10.11 -7.71 -2.60
CA MET A 77 -11.17 -8.55 -2.02
C MET A 77 -12.18 -8.99 -3.10
N ALA A 78 -12.59 -10.25 -3.04
CA ALA A 78 -13.41 -10.90 -4.04
C ALA A 78 -14.77 -10.22 -4.23
N ALA A 79 -15.24 -10.16 -5.47
CA ALA A 79 -16.58 -9.67 -5.80
C ALA A 79 -17.62 -10.81 -5.74
N ASN A 80 -18.89 -10.44 -5.53
CA ASN A 80 -20.06 -11.32 -5.74
C ASN A 80 -20.07 -12.62 -4.91
N ASN A 81 -19.44 -12.64 -3.73
CA ASN A 81 -19.38 -13.80 -2.85
C ASN A 81 -20.25 -13.66 -1.57
N THR A 82 -21.06 -12.60 -1.48
CA THR A 82 -21.97 -12.26 -0.36
C THR A 82 -21.28 -11.96 0.98
N LYS A 83 -19.97 -11.71 0.97
CA LYS A 83 -19.17 -11.36 2.15
C LYS A 83 -18.61 -9.94 1.97
N CYS A 84 -18.54 -9.21 3.09
CA CYS A 84 -18.04 -7.84 3.19
C CYS A 84 -18.38 -6.91 1.99
N GLY A 85 -17.46 -6.72 1.05
CA GLY A 85 -17.47 -5.69 0.01
C GLY A 85 -16.82 -6.17 -1.30
N VAL A 86 -16.17 -5.26 -2.03
CA VAL A 86 -15.49 -5.56 -3.30
C VAL A 86 -14.22 -4.71 -3.45
N GLY A 87 -13.14 -5.32 -3.93
CA GLY A 87 -11.87 -4.61 -4.17
C GLY A 87 -11.92 -3.82 -5.46
N VAL A 88 -11.16 -2.73 -5.55
CA VAL A 88 -11.06 -1.89 -6.76
C VAL A 88 -10.61 -2.72 -7.97
N ALA A 89 -9.73 -3.69 -7.76
CA ALA A 89 -9.19 -4.61 -8.73
C ALA A 89 -9.51 -6.06 -8.30
N TYR A 90 -10.79 -6.37 -8.11
CA TYR A 90 -11.28 -7.64 -7.55
C TYR A 90 -10.90 -8.94 -8.29
N ASN A 91 -10.24 -8.88 -9.46
CA ASN A 91 -9.65 -10.03 -10.15
C ASN A 91 -8.11 -9.96 -10.24
N ALA A 92 -7.47 -8.97 -9.62
CA ALA A 92 -6.03 -8.92 -9.46
C ALA A 92 -5.55 -9.99 -8.47
N LYS A 93 -4.26 -10.32 -8.57
CA LYS A 93 -3.58 -11.12 -7.56
C LYS A 93 -2.93 -10.22 -6.52
N VAL A 94 -3.01 -10.62 -5.25
CA VAL A 94 -2.45 -9.86 -4.12
C VAL A 94 -1.52 -10.74 -3.28
N GLY A 95 -0.37 -10.19 -2.90
CA GLY A 95 0.57 -10.83 -1.99
C GLY A 95 0.93 -9.93 -0.81
N GLY A 96 1.45 -10.55 0.25
CA GLY A 96 1.89 -9.85 1.45
C GLY A 96 3.40 -9.94 1.62
N ILE A 97 4.05 -8.79 1.80
CA ILE A 97 5.47 -8.67 2.14
C ILE A 97 5.53 -8.12 3.58
N VAL A 98 5.77 -9.00 4.55
CA VAL A 98 5.79 -8.60 5.97
C VAL A 98 7.11 -7.92 6.29
N LEU A 99 7.03 -6.62 6.57
CA LEU A 99 8.13 -5.74 6.93
C LEU A 99 7.92 -5.15 8.34
N LEU A 100 6.67 -4.86 8.72
CA LEU A 100 6.34 -3.98 9.85
C LEU A 100 5.99 -4.71 11.16
N ASP A 101 6.12 -6.04 11.21
CA ASP A 101 5.85 -6.86 12.41
C ASP A 101 7.11 -7.06 13.29
N GLY A 102 8.00 -6.06 13.31
CA GLY A 102 9.28 -6.14 14.01
C GLY A 102 10.23 -5.00 13.69
N LYS A 103 11.51 -5.19 14.02
CA LYS A 103 12.55 -4.22 13.64
C LYS A 103 12.79 -4.27 12.13
N THR A 104 12.87 -3.10 11.54
CA THR A 104 13.17 -2.89 10.12
C THR A 104 14.51 -2.18 9.99
N ASP A 105 15.31 -2.62 9.02
CA ASP A 105 16.54 -1.95 8.60
C ASP A 105 16.55 -1.73 7.08
N ASP A 106 17.53 -0.96 6.60
CA ASP A 106 17.66 -0.57 5.20
C ASP A 106 17.80 -1.79 4.25
N GLU A 107 18.44 -2.88 4.69
CA GLU A 107 18.55 -4.09 3.88
C GLU A 107 17.18 -4.77 3.73
N MET A 108 16.42 -4.87 4.83
CA MET A 108 15.06 -5.43 4.82
C MET A 108 14.12 -4.61 3.93
N GLU A 109 14.17 -3.28 4.01
CA GLU A 109 13.40 -2.40 3.13
C GLU A 109 13.77 -2.60 1.67
N ALA A 110 15.08 -2.63 1.36
CA ALA A 110 15.56 -2.88 0.01
C ALA A 110 15.03 -4.21 -0.54
N ARG A 111 15.09 -5.28 0.26
CA ARG A 111 14.56 -6.60 -0.09
C ARG A 111 13.05 -6.58 -0.32
N ALA A 112 12.29 -5.82 0.49
CA ALA A 112 10.85 -5.68 0.32
C ALA A 112 10.51 -5.02 -1.01
N LEU A 113 11.18 -3.90 -1.32
CA LEU A 113 10.94 -3.09 -2.52
C LEU A 113 11.22 -3.84 -3.83
N ILE A 114 12.11 -4.84 -3.84
CA ILE A 114 12.41 -5.66 -5.02
C ILE A 114 11.97 -7.13 -4.90
N ASN A 115 11.14 -7.47 -3.91
CA ASN A 115 10.68 -8.84 -3.74
C ASN A 115 9.86 -9.28 -4.96
N ALA A 116 10.28 -10.37 -5.60
CA ALA A 116 9.62 -10.87 -6.81
C ALA A 116 9.44 -9.81 -7.91
N ASN A 117 10.44 -8.92 -8.10
CA ASN A 117 10.40 -7.78 -9.02
C ASN A 117 10.11 -8.11 -10.51
N SER A 118 10.28 -9.36 -10.93
CA SER A 118 9.89 -9.83 -12.26
C SER A 118 8.41 -10.22 -12.37
N LEU A 119 7.72 -10.42 -11.23
CA LEU A 119 6.34 -10.87 -11.13
C LEU A 119 5.40 -9.76 -10.64
N VAL A 120 5.83 -8.94 -9.69
CA VAL A 120 5.02 -7.85 -9.11
C VAL A 120 4.91 -6.69 -10.10
N ASP A 121 3.70 -6.20 -10.30
CA ASP A 121 3.44 -4.98 -11.08
C ASP A 121 3.44 -3.72 -10.20
N ILE A 122 2.79 -3.81 -9.04
CA ILE A 122 2.55 -2.67 -8.16
C ILE A 122 2.93 -3.06 -6.74
N TYR A 123 3.71 -2.22 -6.08
CA TYR A 123 3.94 -2.30 -4.64
C TYR A 123 3.14 -1.18 -3.98
N SER A 124 2.37 -1.54 -2.96
CA SER A 124 1.62 -0.59 -2.13
C SER A 124 2.28 -0.52 -0.76
N GLY A 125 2.59 0.70 -0.32
CA GLY A 125 3.19 0.93 0.97
C GLY A 125 2.71 2.18 1.67
N SER A 126 2.70 2.11 2.98
CA SER A 126 2.24 3.20 3.84
C SER A 126 3.05 3.21 5.13
N TRP A 127 4.37 3.15 5.00
CA TRP A 127 5.32 3.38 6.08
C TRP A 127 6.27 4.49 5.66
N GLY A 128 6.99 5.02 6.65
CA GLY A 128 7.96 6.08 6.47
C GLY A 128 8.56 6.47 7.82
N PRO A 129 9.23 7.62 7.89
CA PRO A 129 9.60 8.24 9.15
C PRO A 129 8.38 8.47 10.03
N LYS A 130 8.62 8.77 11.30
CA LYS A 130 7.53 9.05 12.22
C LYS A 130 6.87 10.39 11.87
N ASP A 131 5.57 10.37 11.68
CA ASP A 131 4.70 11.52 11.39
C ASP A 131 4.49 12.44 12.62
N ASP A 132 5.56 12.99 13.19
CA ASP A 132 5.51 13.84 14.39
C ASP A 132 5.85 15.31 14.17
N GLY A 133 6.06 15.72 12.92
CA GLY A 133 6.40 17.10 12.54
C GLY A 133 7.83 17.50 12.94
N LEU A 134 8.65 16.57 13.40
CA LEU A 134 10.03 16.81 13.84
C LEU A 134 11.05 15.98 13.05
N MET A 135 10.63 14.87 12.45
CA MET A 135 11.51 13.95 11.74
C MET A 135 11.74 14.40 10.29
N VAL A 136 12.99 14.28 9.82
CA VAL A 136 13.35 14.38 8.40
C VAL A 136 14.22 13.17 8.11
N ASP A 137 13.69 12.22 7.35
CA ASP A 137 14.36 10.96 7.08
C ASP A 137 13.80 10.32 5.80
N GLY A 138 14.38 9.21 5.36
CA GLY A 138 13.94 8.55 4.14
C GLY A 138 14.64 7.22 3.91
N PRO A 139 14.52 6.64 2.72
CA PRO A 139 15.15 5.37 2.41
C PRO A 139 16.66 5.47 2.59
N GLY A 140 17.25 4.45 3.22
CA GLY A 140 18.69 4.30 3.27
C GLY A 140 19.29 3.99 1.89
N VAL A 141 20.60 3.77 1.84
CA VAL A 141 21.32 3.60 0.57
C VAL A 141 20.82 2.36 -0.19
N MET A 142 20.53 1.27 0.52
CA MET A 142 20.06 0.04 -0.11
C MET A 142 18.62 0.21 -0.62
N ALA A 143 17.73 0.80 0.17
CA ALA A 143 16.35 1.06 -0.24
C ALA A 143 16.28 2.03 -1.44
N GLN A 144 17.15 3.05 -1.49
CA GLN A 144 17.27 3.94 -2.67
C GLN A 144 17.71 3.15 -3.91
N MET A 145 18.70 2.27 -3.80
CA MET A 145 19.11 1.40 -4.91
C MET A 145 17.99 0.45 -5.33
N ALA A 146 17.21 -0.06 -4.38
CA ALA A 146 16.07 -0.94 -4.63
C ALA A 146 14.97 -0.24 -5.43
N PHE A 147 14.64 1.02 -5.09
CA PHE A 147 13.73 1.84 -5.89
C PHE A 147 14.21 2.00 -7.34
N GLU A 148 15.48 2.37 -7.54
CA GLU A 148 16.07 2.52 -8.88
C GLU A 148 16.06 1.18 -9.66
N ILE A 149 16.40 0.07 -9.01
CA ILE A 149 16.34 -1.27 -9.62
C ILE A 149 14.90 -1.63 -10.00
N GLY A 150 13.92 -1.36 -9.15
CA GLY A 150 12.52 -1.60 -9.46
C GLY A 150 12.04 -0.74 -10.62
N ALA A 151 12.32 0.55 -10.59
CA ALA A 151 11.91 1.51 -11.61
C ALA A 151 12.55 1.25 -12.98
N THR A 152 13.75 0.66 -13.03
CA THR A 152 14.47 0.41 -14.29
C THR A 152 14.38 -1.04 -14.79
N LYS A 153 14.29 -2.03 -13.89
CA LYS A 153 14.34 -3.46 -14.25
C LYS A 153 13.04 -4.21 -13.96
N GLY A 154 12.19 -3.67 -13.10
CA GLY A 154 10.89 -4.27 -12.77
C GLY A 154 9.98 -4.40 -13.98
N ARG A 155 9.04 -5.35 -13.93
CA ARG A 155 8.04 -5.59 -14.99
C ARG A 155 8.64 -5.72 -16.39
N ASN A 156 9.70 -6.53 -16.49
CA ASN A 156 10.44 -6.75 -17.74
C ASN A 156 11.02 -5.45 -18.33
N GLY A 157 11.56 -4.58 -17.48
CA GLY A 157 12.17 -3.30 -17.87
C GLY A 157 11.19 -2.16 -18.12
N ARG A 158 9.91 -2.33 -17.77
CA ARG A 158 8.90 -1.24 -17.81
C ARG A 158 8.89 -0.38 -16.55
N GLY A 159 9.51 -0.87 -15.47
CA GLY A 159 9.54 -0.21 -14.18
C GLY A 159 8.37 -0.61 -13.28
N SER A 160 8.70 -1.06 -12.07
CA SER A 160 7.75 -1.30 -10.98
C SER A 160 7.06 0.00 -10.59
N ILE A 161 5.78 -0.11 -10.21
CA ILE A 161 5.00 1.02 -9.74
C ILE A 161 4.96 0.97 -8.22
N TYR A 162 5.47 2.01 -7.56
CA TYR A 162 5.41 2.12 -6.11
C TYR A 162 4.36 3.16 -5.73
N VAL A 163 3.33 2.77 -4.98
CA VAL A 163 2.29 3.68 -4.48
C VAL A 163 2.51 3.88 -2.99
N PHE A 164 2.65 5.13 -2.56
CA PHE A 164 2.92 5.48 -1.17
C PHE A 164 1.86 6.43 -0.60
N ALA A 165 1.40 6.15 0.62
CA ALA A 165 0.57 7.08 1.38
C ALA A 165 1.37 8.34 1.77
N SER A 166 0.73 9.50 1.77
CA SER A 166 1.44 10.77 1.93
C SER A 166 1.84 11.15 3.36
N GLY A 167 1.28 10.55 4.42
CA GLY A 167 1.52 10.98 5.81
C GLY A 167 0.24 11.32 6.59
N ASN A 168 0.24 10.99 7.88
CA ASN A 168 -0.84 11.19 8.86
C ASN A 168 -0.53 12.30 9.89
N GLY A 169 0.59 13.00 9.77
CA GLY A 169 1.15 13.91 10.77
C GLY A 169 0.62 15.34 10.75
N ARG A 170 -0.36 15.68 9.92
CA ARG A 170 -0.77 17.09 9.76
C ARG A 170 -1.23 17.78 11.06
N ILE A 171 -1.85 17.06 11.99
CA ILE A 171 -2.23 17.62 13.31
C ILE A 171 -1.01 18.01 14.13
N LEU A 172 0.10 17.32 13.92
CA LEU A 172 1.39 17.60 14.55
C LEU A 172 2.23 18.59 13.71
N PHE A 173 1.60 19.24 12.72
CA PHE A 173 2.22 20.20 11.79
C PHE A 173 3.27 19.59 10.86
N ASP A 174 3.17 18.29 10.59
CA ASP A 174 4.09 17.62 9.69
C ASP A 174 3.89 18.01 8.21
N ASN A 175 4.93 17.76 7.42
CA ASN A 175 4.97 18.01 6.01
C ASN A 175 5.67 16.85 5.29
N CYS A 176 4.94 16.17 4.41
CA CYS A 176 5.46 15.02 3.67
C CYS A 176 6.65 15.28 2.73
N ALA A 177 7.12 16.53 2.59
CA ALA A 177 8.43 16.81 1.98
C ALA A 177 9.60 16.36 2.88
N SER A 178 9.36 16.13 4.17
CA SER A 178 10.30 15.59 5.15
C SER A 178 10.40 14.06 5.12
N ASP A 179 9.49 13.40 4.42
CA ASP A 179 9.49 11.96 4.17
C ASP A 179 10.13 11.66 2.81
N GLY A 180 11.32 11.06 2.83
CA GLY A 180 12.08 10.71 1.64
C GLY A 180 11.51 9.54 0.83
N TYR A 181 10.58 8.75 1.35
CA TYR A 181 9.84 7.74 0.58
C TYR A 181 8.73 8.42 -0.24
N VAL A 182 7.99 9.36 0.38
CA VAL A 182 6.97 10.16 -0.30
C VAL A 182 7.59 11.12 -1.33
N GLY A 183 8.72 11.74 -0.98
CA GLY A 183 9.47 12.64 -1.87
C GLY A 183 10.29 11.95 -2.96
N ASN A 184 10.33 10.62 -3.00
CA ASN A 184 11.12 9.87 -3.97
C ASN A 184 10.49 9.95 -5.37
N ILE A 185 11.30 10.25 -6.40
CA ILE A 185 10.79 10.34 -7.79
C ILE A 185 10.26 9.01 -8.36
N HIS A 186 10.58 7.89 -7.72
CA HIS A 186 10.13 6.56 -8.12
C HIS A 186 8.79 6.16 -7.45
N THR A 187 8.27 6.96 -6.52
CA THR A 187 6.99 6.70 -5.86
C THR A 187 5.88 7.57 -6.42
N VAL A 188 4.67 7.02 -6.39
CA VAL A 188 3.42 7.72 -6.67
C VAL A 188 2.77 8.03 -5.33
N ALA A 189 3.04 9.23 -4.82
CA ALA A 189 2.51 9.70 -3.55
C ALA A 189 1.02 10.03 -3.67
N ILE A 190 0.20 9.36 -2.84
CA ILE A 190 -1.25 9.52 -2.78
C ILE A 190 -1.63 10.10 -1.42
N SER A 191 -2.37 11.22 -1.44
CA SER A 191 -2.97 11.80 -0.24
C SER A 191 -4.45 11.41 -0.12
N SER A 192 -5.10 11.84 0.95
CA SER A 192 -6.47 11.46 1.29
C SER A 192 -7.46 12.59 1.08
N VAL A 193 -8.69 12.22 0.72
CA VAL A 193 -9.86 13.10 0.72
C VAL A 193 -11.02 12.42 1.46
N THR A 194 -11.77 13.18 2.24
CA THR A 194 -12.99 12.68 2.92
C THR A 194 -14.13 12.49 1.91
N MET A 195 -15.17 11.74 2.30
CA MET A 195 -16.34 11.50 1.43
C MET A 195 -17.08 12.78 0.99
N ASP A 196 -16.94 13.89 1.73
CA ASP A 196 -17.50 15.20 1.39
C ASP A 196 -16.51 16.10 0.62
N GLY A 197 -15.39 15.56 0.15
CA GLY A 197 -14.44 16.24 -0.74
C GLY A 197 -13.50 17.20 -0.02
N ARG A 198 -13.23 16.97 1.28
CA ARG A 198 -12.35 17.83 2.10
C ARG A 198 -11.04 17.13 2.42
N ALA A 199 -10.00 17.91 2.67
CA ALA A 199 -8.75 17.35 3.17
C ALA A 199 -8.97 16.88 4.63
N PRO A 200 -8.76 15.59 4.95
CA PRO A 200 -8.89 15.10 6.31
C PRO A 200 -7.85 15.75 7.24
N GLU A 201 -8.10 15.66 8.53
CA GLU A 201 -7.31 16.35 9.56
C GLU A 201 -5.87 15.82 9.63
N TYR A 202 -5.68 14.53 9.37
CA TYR A 202 -4.38 13.85 9.40
C TYR A 202 -3.56 14.04 8.12
N ALA A 203 -4.19 14.27 6.97
CA ALA A 203 -3.52 14.21 5.67
C ALA A 203 -2.47 15.31 5.49
N GLU A 204 -1.22 14.90 5.39
CA GLU A 204 -0.09 15.78 5.11
C GLU A 204 -0.12 16.38 3.70
N ARG A 205 0.61 17.49 3.52
CA ARG A 205 0.64 18.26 2.28
C ARG A 205 2.07 18.59 1.88
N CYS A 206 2.45 18.25 0.66
CA CYS A 206 3.73 18.61 0.08
C CYS A 206 3.63 18.63 -1.46
N ALA A 207 4.66 19.17 -2.11
CA ALA A 207 4.72 19.25 -3.57
C ALA A 207 4.90 17.88 -4.25
N ALA A 208 5.26 16.84 -3.49
CA ALA A 208 5.45 15.49 -4.02
C ALA A 208 4.13 14.73 -4.23
N VAL A 209 3.02 15.14 -3.60
CA VAL A 209 1.72 14.49 -3.75
C VAL A 209 1.24 14.60 -5.20
N ILE A 210 0.94 13.45 -5.81
CA ILE A 210 0.51 13.36 -7.21
C ILE A 210 -1.02 13.39 -7.34
N ALA A 211 -1.72 12.69 -6.45
CA ALA A 211 -3.17 12.55 -6.50
C ALA A 211 -3.78 12.30 -5.12
N THR A 212 -5.11 12.18 -5.07
CA THR A 212 -5.87 11.87 -3.86
C THR A 212 -6.82 10.70 -4.08
N ALA A 213 -7.05 9.92 -3.03
CA ALA A 213 -8.07 8.87 -2.98
C ALA A 213 -8.94 9.04 -1.72
N TYR A 214 -10.13 8.43 -1.71
CA TYR A 214 -10.99 8.53 -0.52
C TYR A 214 -10.42 7.76 0.64
N SER A 215 -10.53 8.34 1.83
CA SER A 215 -10.19 7.69 3.09
C SER A 215 -11.05 8.25 4.22
N GLY A 216 -10.80 7.79 5.45
CA GLY A 216 -11.53 8.21 6.63
C GLY A 216 -11.24 9.64 7.10
N GLY A 217 -11.95 10.04 8.15
CA GLY A 217 -11.62 11.21 8.98
C GLY A 217 -11.48 10.76 10.44
N LEU A 218 -10.91 11.59 11.30
CA LEU A 218 -10.59 11.17 12.68
C LEU A 218 -11.83 10.85 13.52
N ASP A 219 -12.95 11.51 13.25
CA ASP A 219 -14.18 11.41 14.06
C ASP A 219 -15.24 10.43 13.51
N ASN A 220 -15.04 9.87 12.31
CA ASN A 220 -16.12 9.17 11.60
C ASN A 220 -16.00 7.64 11.57
N GLY A 221 -15.10 7.03 12.34
CA GLY A 221 -14.97 5.57 12.40
C GLY A 221 -14.57 4.90 11.08
N TYR A 222 -14.14 5.69 10.09
CA TYR A 222 -13.59 5.20 8.83
C TYR A 222 -12.09 4.94 8.98
N VAL A 223 -11.64 3.87 8.33
CA VAL A 223 -10.31 3.27 8.51
C VAL A 223 -9.20 4.21 8.03
N ARG A 224 -8.11 4.26 8.80
CA ARG A 224 -6.83 4.89 8.40
C ARG A 224 -5.96 3.82 7.74
N TYR A 225 -5.32 4.18 6.64
CA TYR A 225 -4.46 3.28 5.87
C TYR A 225 -3.04 3.82 5.75
N GLN A 226 -2.46 4.14 6.90
CA GLN A 226 -1.05 4.43 7.10
C GLN A 226 -0.72 4.28 8.59
#